data_AF-A0A318CXU8-F1
#
_entry.id   AF-A0A318CXU8-F1
#
_cell.length_a   1.000
_cell.length_b   1.000
_cell.length_c   1.000
_cell.angle_alpha   90.00
_cell.angle_beta   90.00
_cell.angle_gamma   90.00
#
_symmetry.space_group_name_H-M   'P 1'
#
loop_
_entity.id
_entity.type
_entity.pdbx_description
1 polymer ?
#
loop_
_entity_poly.entity_id
_entity_poly.type
_entity_poly.pdbx_seq_one_letter_code
_entity_poly.pdbx_strand_id
1 'polypeptide(L)' 'MGRTNVVLDDELVDKCQKATGIKTRRALIDYALRELLRRESQLKILELKGKVHWDGDLDASRRGRTP' A
#
# COMPACT_ATOMS: atom_id res chain seq x y z
N MET A 1 -6.80 -16.23 18.42
CA MET A 1 -6.56 -14.78 18.25
C MET A 1 -5.90 -14.27 19.53
N GLY A 2 -4.71 -13.67 19.46
CA GLY A 2 -3.96 -13.21 20.64
C GLY A 2 -4.38 -11.81 21.09
N ARG A 3 -4.35 -11.56 22.40
CA ARG A 3 -4.47 -10.21 22.96
C ARG A 3 -3.06 -9.67 23.17
N THR A 4 -2.81 -8.46 22.68
CA THR A 4 -1.53 -7.78 22.82
C THR A 4 -1.78 -6.36 23.31
N ASN A 5 -1.02 -5.91 24.30
CA ASN A 5 -1.02 -4.53 24.75
C ASN A 5 0.10 -3.80 24.00
N VAL A 6 -0.26 -2.76 23.26
CA VAL A 6 0.67 -1.92 22.49
C VAL A 6 0.41 -0.46 22.83
N VAL A 7 1.49 0.30 22.98
CA VAL A 7 1.40 1.77 23.13
C VAL A 7 1.35 2.36 21.73
N LEU A 8 0.36 3.22 21.48
CA LEU A 8 0.17 3.91 20.21
C LEU A 8 0.15 5.42 20.45
N ASP A 9 0.66 6.16 19.48
CA ASP A 9 0.51 7.60 19.43
C ASP A 9 -0.95 7.96 19.12
N ASP A 10 -1.62 8.64 20.05
CA ASP A 10 -3.03 9.01 19.95
C ASP A 10 -3.29 10.04 18.83
N GLU A 11 -2.35 10.95 18.55
CA GLU A 11 -2.51 11.91 17.45
C GLU A 11 -2.46 11.21 16.10
N LEU A 12 -1.56 10.24 15.96
CA LEU A 12 -1.46 9.42 14.75
C LEU A 12 -2.74 8.60 14.56
N VAL A 13 -3.22 7.97 15.63
CA VAL A 13 -4.48 7.21 15.60
C VAL A 13 -5.63 8.11 15.16
N ASP A 14 -5.80 9.30 15.76
CA ASP A 14 -6.89 10.22 15.38
C ASP A 14 -6.81 10.64 13.91
N LYS A 15 -5.62 11.00 13.41
CA LYS A 15 -5.41 11.31 11.97
C LYS A 15 -5.79 10.13 11.08
N CYS A 16 -5.38 8.92 11.44
CA CYS A 16 -5.72 7.71 10.70
C CYS A 16 -7.23 7.39 10.76
N GLN A 17 -7.88 7.59 11.90
CA GLN A 17 -9.34 7.39 12.04
C GLN A 17 -10.12 8.40 11.20
N LYS A 18 -9.70 9.67 11.19
CA LYS A 18 -10.30 10.70 10.32
C LYS A 18 -10.12 10.38 8.83
N ALA A 19 -8.94 9.90 8.45
CA ALA A 19 -8.64 9.55 7.05
C ALA A 19 -9.38 8.29 6.56
N THR A 20 -9.59 7.30 7.44
CA THR A 20 -10.17 6.00 7.06
C THR A 20 -11.64 5.81 7.46
N GLY A 21 -12.17 6.64 8.36
CA GLY A 21 -13.50 6.50 8.96
C GLY A 21 -13.61 5.35 9.98
N ILE A 22 -12.52 4.66 10.32
CA ILE A 22 -12.55 3.50 11.21
C ILE A 22 -12.64 3.93 12.67
N LYS A 23 -13.73 3.55 13.34
CA LYS A 23 -14.06 4.03 14.70
C LYS A 23 -13.27 3.37 15.83
N THR A 24 -12.79 2.14 15.65
CA THR A 24 -12.14 1.38 16.74
C THR A 24 -10.65 1.20 16.48
N ARG A 25 -9.82 1.37 17.53
CA ARG A 25 -8.37 1.14 17.45
C ARG A 25 -8.05 -0.27 16.96
N ARG A 26 -8.79 -1.29 17.43
CA ARG A 26 -8.61 -2.69 16.99
C ARG A 26 -8.81 -2.85 15.49
N ALA A 27 -9.91 -2.32 14.95
CA ALA A 27 -10.18 -2.42 13.51
C ALA A 27 -9.18 -1.59 12.69
N LEU A 28 -8.73 -0.45 13.22
CA LEU A 28 -7.72 0.37 12.56
C LEU A 28 -6.38 -0.35 12.46
N ILE A 29 -5.95 -1.01 13.54
CA ILE A 29 -4.73 -1.81 13.56
C ILE A 29 -4.84 -2.99 12.59
N ASP A 30 -5.95 -3.73 12.60
CA ASP A 30 -6.17 -4.85 11.66
C ASP A 30 -6.12 -4.38 10.20
N TYR A 31 -6.77 -3.26 9.90
CA TYR A 31 -6.73 -2.63 8.59
C TYR A 31 -5.31 -2.22 8.20
N ALA A 32 -4.57 -1.55 9.09
CA ALA A 32 -3.21 -1.11 8.84
C ALA A 32 -2.26 -2.28 8.55
N LEU A 33 -2.37 -3.39 9.31
CA LEU A 33 -1.55 -4.58 9.09
C LEU A 33 -1.84 -5.24 7.73
N ARG A 34 -3.12 -5.33 7.33
CA ARG A 34 -3.51 -5.84 6.02
C ARG A 34 -3.01 -4.96 4.89
N GLU A 35 -3.14 -3.64 5.02
CA GLU A 35 -2.66 -2.70 4.02
C GLU A 35 -1.13 -2.69 3.91
N LEU A 36 -0.40 -2.85 5.02
CA LEU A 36 1.04 -3.04 4.99
C LEU A 36 1.41 -4.27 4.16
N LEU A 37 0.81 -5.44 4.45
CA LEU A 37 1.07 -6.66 3.69
C LEU A 37 0.70 -6.52 2.21
N ARG A 38 -0.41 -5.84 1.91
CA ARG A 38 -0.85 -5.58 0.55
C ARG A 38 0.18 -4.73 -0.21
N ARG A 39 0.70 -3.66 0.40
CA ARG A 39 1.72 -2.79 -0.18
C ARG A 39 3.01 -3.57 -0.46
N GLU A 40 3.49 -4.35 0.51
CA GLU A 40 4.67 -5.19 0.33
C GLU A 40 4.47 -6.24 -0.78
N SER A 41 3.28 -6.81 -0.87
CA SER A 41 2.95 -7.78 -1.93
C SER A 41 2.93 -7.13 -3.31
N GLN A 42 2.48 -5.87 -3.42
CA GLN A 42 2.54 -5.13 -4.68
C GLN A 42 3.97 -4.84 -5.10
N LEU A 43 4.87 -4.53 -4.16
CA LEU A 43 6.28 -4.28 -4.45
C LEU A 43 6.98 -5.50 -5.05
N LYS A 44 6.51 -6.73 -4.79
CA LYS A 44 7.05 -7.94 -5.41
C LYS A 44 7.02 -7.91 -6.94
N ILE A 45 6.12 -7.13 -7.56
CA ILE A 45 6.13 -6.97 -9.02
C ILE A 45 7.46 -6.38 -9.53
N LEU A 46 8.15 -5.58 -8.70
CA LEU A 46 9.45 -5.02 -9.03
C LEU A 46 10.53 -6.10 -9.14
N GLU A 47 10.34 -7.27 -8.51
CA GLU A 47 11.27 -8.39 -8.66
C GLU A 47 11.30 -8.97 -10.08
N LEU A 48 10.27 -8.70 -10.89
CA LEU A 48 10.20 -9.10 -12.29
C LEU A 48 10.98 -8.16 -13.22
N LYS A 49 11.46 -7.01 -12.72
CA LYS A 49 12.23 -6.04 -13.49
C LYS A 49 13.46 -6.72 -14.10
N GLY A 50 13.57 -6.69 -15.43
CA GLY A 50 14.67 -7.29 -16.18
C GLY A 50 14.64 -8.82 -16.28
N LYS A 51 13.66 -9.49 -15.66
CA LYS A 51 13.47 -10.95 -15.76
C LYS A 51 12.40 -11.35 -16.78
N VAL A 52 11.48 -10.43 -17.08
CA VAL A 52 10.38 -10.68 -18.01
C VAL A 52 10.68 -9.97 -19.34
N HIS A 53 10.50 -10.71 -20.43
CA HIS A 53 10.53 -10.13 -21.77
C HIS A 53 9.27 -9.30 -21.99
N TRP A 54 9.45 -8.01 -22.25
CA TRP A 54 8.36 -7.10 -22.60
C TRP A 54 8.30 -7.00 -24.12
N ASP A 55 7.12 -7.29 -24.68
CA ASP A 55 6.85 -7.19 -26.12
C ASP A 55 5.94 -5.97 -26.38
N GLY A 56 6.43 -5.02 -27.16
CA GLY A 56 5.72 -3.78 -27.49
C GLY A 56 6.62 -2.73 -28.15
N ASP A 57 5.99 -1.71 -28.72
CA ASP A 57 6.66 -0.57 -29.34
C ASP A 57 6.50 0.67 -28.44
N LEU A 58 7.61 1.11 -27.84
CA LEU A 58 7.64 2.27 -26.95
C LEU A 58 7.40 3.58 -27.71
N ASP A 59 7.87 3.68 -28.94
CA ASP A 59 7.70 4.89 -29.76
C ASP A 59 6.24 5.02 -30.15
N ALA A 60 5.58 3.91 -30.49
CA ALA A 60 4.13 3.88 -30.69
C ALA A 60 3.34 4.27 -29.44
N SER A 61 3.71 3.75 -28.27
CA SER A 61 3.04 4.06 -27.00
C SER A 61 3.16 5.52 -26.57
N ARG A 62 4.21 6.22 -27.03
CA ARG A 62 4.52 7.59 -26.62
C ARG A 62 4.10 8.65 -27.62
N ARG A 63 3.54 8.29 -28.78
CA ARG A 63 3.03 9.26 -29.76
C ARG A 63 1.98 10.17 -29.11
N GLY A 64 2.20 11.48 -29.22
CA GLY A 64 1.30 12.51 -28.70
C GLY A 64 1.61 13.01 -27.29
N ARG A 65 2.68 12.51 -26.63
CA ARG A 65 3.21 13.17 -25.44
C ARG A 65 4.05 14.38 -25.86
N THR A 66 3.49 15.57 -25.75
CA THR A 66 4.25 16.83 -25.75
C THR A 66 5.12 16.89 -24.46
N PRO A 67 6.34 17.45 -24.50
CA PRO A 67 7.20 17.58 -23.32
C PRO A 67 6.55 18.31 -22.16
#